data_AF-A0AA38LN39-F1
#
_entry.id   AF-A0AA38LN39-F1
#
_cell.length_a   1.000
_cell.length_b   1.000
_cell.length_c   1.000
_cell.angle_alpha   90.00
_cell.angle_beta   90.00
_cell.angle_gamma   90.00
#
_symmetry.space_group_name_H-M   'P 1'
#
loop_
_entity.id
_entity.type
_entity.pdbx_description
1 polymer ?
#
loop_
_entity_poly.entity_id
_entity_poly.type
_entity_poly.pdbx_seq_one_letter_code
_entity_poly.pdbx_strand_id
1 'polypeptide(L)'
;MVELLFEDIFTVTRIDPDGKKFDKVSRIEARSEQFDMHMLLDVNIDVYPISVGEKFTVALSPTLSLDGTPDTGYFTSLSVNMRGACEGEKLAK
;
A
#
# COMPACT_ATOMS: atom_id res chain seq x y z
N MET A 1 11.52 -14.07 5.12
CA MET A 1 10.57 -13.75 4.03
C MET A 1 9.25 -13.51 4.72
N VAL A 2 8.73 -12.29 4.67
CA VAL A 2 7.47 -11.94 5.32
C VAL A 2 6.34 -12.44 4.44
N GLU A 3 5.39 -13.13 5.03
CA GLU A 3 4.17 -13.56 4.35
C GLU A 3 3.15 -12.42 4.39
N LEU A 4 2.71 -11.98 3.21
CA LEU A 4 1.61 -11.02 3.10
C LEU A 4 0.31 -11.77 3.41
N LEU A 5 -0.55 -11.15 4.22
CA LEU A 5 -1.90 -11.68 4.50
C LEU A 5 -2.75 -11.66 3.24
N PHE A 6 -2.51 -10.69 2.38
CA PHE A 6 -3.25 -10.47 1.15
C PHE A 6 -2.40 -9.65 0.18
N GLU A 7 -2.43 -10.01 -1.09
CA GLU A 7 -1.86 -9.24 -2.18
C GLU A 7 -2.72 -9.46 -3.42
N ASP A 8 -3.18 -8.37 -4.04
CA ASP A 8 -3.94 -8.43 -5.29
C ASP A 8 -3.88 -7.11 -6.05
N ILE A 9 -4.19 -7.17 -7.34
CA ILE A 9 -4.28 -6.02 -8.23
C ILE A 9 -5.77 -5.66 -8.40
N PHE A 10 -6.09 -4.42 -8.06
CA PHE A 10 -7.43 -3.86 -8.18
C PHE A 10 -7.50 -2.84 -9.31
N THR A 11 -8.61 -2.86 -10.04
CA THR A 11 -8.96 -1.82 -11.01
C THR A 11 -10.10 -0.96 -10.45
N VAL A 12 -9.92 0.36 -10.43
CA VAL A 12 -10.96 1.30 -9.99
C VAL A 12 -12.10 1.31 -11.00
N THR A 13 -13.31 0.98 -10.55
CA THR A 13 -14.52 0.98 -11.38
C THR A 13 -15.27 2.29 -11.26
N ARG A 14 -15.41 2.83 -10.04
CA ARG A 14 -16.14 4.08 -9.77
C ARG A 14 -15.49 4.84 -8.61
N ILE A 15 -15.71 6.15 -8.60
CA ILE A 15 -15.29 7.04 -7.51
C ILE A 15 -16.53 7.83 -7.07
N ASP A 16 -16.77 7.88 -5.77
CA ASP A 16 -17.86 8.61 -5.10
C ASP A 16 -19.26 8.34 -5.71
N PRO A 17 -19.77 7.08 -5.66
CA PRO A 17 -21.07 6.73 -6.23
C PRO A 17 -22.25 7.49 -5.59
N ASP A 18 -22.12 7.86 -4.31
CA ASP A 18 -23.10 8.67 -3.56
C ASP A 18 -22.87 10.19 -3.67
N GLY A 19 -21.94 10.62 -4.54
CA GLY A 19 -21.49 12.00 -4.68
C GLY A 19 -20.38 12.37 -3.69
N LYS A 20 -19.57 13.36 -4.09
CA LYS A 20 -18.42 13.82 -3.30
C LYS A 20 -18.89 14.57 -2.05
N LYS A 21 -18.68 13.96 -0.88
CA LYS A 21 -19.01 14.56 0.43
C LYS A 21 -17.84 15.29 1.08
N PHE A 22 -16.60 14.90 0.75
CA PHE A 22 -15.39 15.45 1.34
C PHE A 22 -14.44 15.91 0.25
N ASP A 23 -13.82 17.08 0.42
CA ASP A 23 -12.93 17.65 -0.61
C ASP A 23 -11.64 16.85 -0.80
N LYS A 24 -11.14 16.26 0.29
CA LYS A 24 -9.84 15.58 0.37
C LYS A 24 -9.94 14.06 0.42
N VAL A 25 -11.13 13.50 0.64
CA VAL A 25 -11.33 12.06 0.77
C VAL A 25 -12.38 11.62 -0.22
N SER A 26 -12.06 10.62 -1.01
CA SER A 26 -13.00 9.99 -1.94
C SER A 26 -13.14 8.52 -1.62
N ARG A 27 -14.36 8.01 -1.82
CA ARG A 27 -14.65 6.58 -1.73
C ARG A 27 -14.47 5.95 -3.10
N ILE A 28 -13.52 5.04 -3.22
CA ILE A 28 -13.29 4.28 -4.45
C ILE A 28 -13.99 2.93 -4.38
N GLU A 29 -14.63 2.55 -5.49
CA GLU A 29 -15.05 1.19 -5.79
C GLU A 29 -13.99 0.57 -6.70
N ALA A 30 -13.45 -0.57 -6.30
CA ALA A 30 -12.47 -1.29 -7.11
C ALA A 30 -12.77 -2.78 -7.16
N ARG A 31 -12.38 -3.42 -8.26
CA ARG A 31 -12.57 -4.86 -8.48
C ARG A 31 -11.22 -5.52 -8.71
N SER A 32 -11.00 -6.66 -8.06
CA SER A 32 -9.77 -7.43 -8.27
C SER A 32 -9.70 -8.01 -9.67
N GLU A 33 -8.49 -8.23 -10.17
CA GLU A 33 -8.29 -9.01 -11.40
C GLU A 33 -8.31 -10.51 -11.16
N GLN A 34 -7.86 -10.99 -9.99
CA GLN A 34 -7.61 -12.42 -9.78
C GLN A 34 -8.74 -13.15 -9.05
N PHE A 35 -9.30 -12.55 -8.00
CA PHE A 35 -10.15 -13.28 -7.05
C PHE A 35 -11.64 -12.88 -7.07
N ASP A 36 -12.06 -12.08 -8.06
CA ASP A 36 -13.39 -11.46 -8.16
C ASP A 36 -13.87 -10.78 -6.85
N MET A 37 -12.94 -10.19 -6.11
CA MET A 37 -13.19 -9.38 -4.93
C MET A 37 -13.66 -7.97 -5.30
N HIS A 38 -14.56 -7.45 -4.47
CA HIS A 38 -15.04 -6.08 -4.54
C HIS A 38 -14.53 -5.30 -3.32
N MET A 39 -13.87 -4.17 -3.56
CA MET A 39 -13.28 -3.32 -2.53
C MET A 39 -13.95 -1.95 -2.52
N LEU A 40 -14.33 -1.50 -1.32
CA LEU A 40 -14.69 -0.12 -1.02
C LEU A 40 -13.62 0.46 -0.10
N LEU A 41 -12.95 1.53 -0.55
CA LEU A 41 -11.86 2.15 0.21
C LEU A 41 -12.00 3.67 0.22
N ASP A 42 -11.85 4.27 1.39
CA ASP A 42 -11.78 5.72 1.53
C ASP A 42 -10.31 6.16 1.45
N VAL A 43 -9.96 6.93 0.43
CA VAL A 43 -8.57 7.35 0.15
C VAL A 43 -8.45 8.86 0.22
N ASN A 44 -7.33 9.34 0.76
CA ASN A 44 -6.98 10.75 0.71
C ASN A 44 -6.44 11.13 -0.68
N ILE A 45 -7.28 11.77 -1.49
CA ILE A 45 -6.99 12.15 -2.88
C ILE A 45 -6.04 13.36 -3.02
N ASP A 46 -5.80 14.10 -1.93
CA ASP A 46 -4.84 15.23 -1.90
C ASP A 46 -3.40 14.72 -1.94
N VAL A 47 -3.16 13.58 -1.28
CA VAL A 47 -1.83 12.94 -1.19
C VAL A 47 -1.63 11.89 -2.27
N TYR A 48 -2.68 11.11 -2.57
CA TYR A 48 -2.63 10.03 -3.54
C TYR A 48 -3.80 10.17 -4.53
N PRO A 49 -3.60 10.88 -5.66
CA PRO A 49 -4.65 11.08 -6.64
C PRO A 49 -4.97 9.76 -7.35
N ILE A 50 -6.25 9.43 -7.45
CA ILE A 50 -6.74 8.19 -8.08
C ILE A 50 -7.74 8.54 -9.17
N SER A 51 -7.66 7.84 -10.30
CA SER A 51 -8.59 7.97 -11.43
C SER A 51 -9.40 6.70 -11.69
N VAL A 52 -10.59 6.86 -12.28
CA VAL A 52 -11.40 5.71 -12.74
C VAL A 52 -10.65 4.97 -13.85
N GLY A 53 -10.61 3.63 -13.77
CA GLY A 53 -9.89 2.76 -14.69
C GLY A 53 -8.42 2.54 -14.35
N GLU A 54 -7.91 3.20 -13.31
CA GLU A 54 -6.55 3.00 -12.82
C GLU A 54 -6.40 1.64 -12.12
N LYS A 55 -5.22 1.04 -12.26
CA LYS A 55 -4.87 -0.23 -11.60
C LYS A 55 -3.86 0.01 -10.50
N PHE A 56 -4.11 -0.57 -9.34
CA PHE A 56 -3.23 -0.45 -8.18
C PHE A 56 -3.10 -1.79 -7.45
N THR A 57 -1.91 -2.06 -6.93
CA THR A 57 -1.65 -3.26 -6.12
C THR A 57 -1.90 -2.94 -4.66
N VAL A 58 -2.71 -3.76 -4.00
CA VAL A 58 -2.97 -3.68 -2.56
C VAL A 58 -2.32 -4.88 -1.89
N ALA A 59 -1.50 -4.60 -0.88
CA ALA A 59 -0.91 -5.61 -0.02
C ALA A 59 -1.25 -5.33 1.44
N LEU A 60 -1.68 -6.36 2.18
CA LEU A 60 -1.86 -6.32 3.62
C LEU A 60 -0.80 -7.20 4.28
N SER A 61 -0.07 -6.63 5.23
CA SER A 61 1.00 -7.32 5.96
C SER A 61 0.69 -7.29 7.46
N PRO A 62 0.98 -8.37 8.22
CA PRO A 62 0.80 -8.37 9.67
C PRO A 62 1.90 -7.57 10.39
N THR A 63 3.01 -7.28 9.71
CA THR A 63 4.14 -6.52 10.24
C THR A 63 4.82 -5.71 9.15
N LEU A 64 5.35 -4.54 9.51
CA LEU A 64 6.22 -3.74 8.66
C LEU A 64 7.69 -4.14 8.79
N SER A 65 8.03 -5.03 9.72
CA SER A 65 9.38 -5.50 9.94
C SER A 65 9.76 -6.46 8.80
N LEU A 66 10.80 -6.13 8.03
CA LEU A 66 11.29 -6.98 6.93
C LEU A 66 11.77 -8.36 7.41
N ASP A 67 12.16 -8.44 8.68
CA ASP A 67 12.61 -9.68 9.33
C ASP A 67 11.43 -10.57 9.79
N GLY A 68 10.19 -10.09 9.68
CA GLY A 68 8.99 -10.84 10.05
C GLY A 68 8.68 -10.83 11.55
N THR A 69 9.38 -10.04 12.34
CA THR A 69 9.08 -9.84 13.76
C THR A 69 7.67 -9.23 13.92
N PRO A 70 6.88 -9.68 14.91
CA PRO A 70 5.53 -9.16 15.13
C PRO A 70 5.56 -7.67 15.44
N ASP A 71 4.51 -6.96 15.04
CA ASP A 71 4.38 -5.54 15.35
C ASP A 71 4.32 -5.32 16.87
N THR A 72 5.07 -4.33 17.34
CA THR A 72 5.11 -3.93 18.75
C THR A 72 3.97 -2.99 19.13
N GLY A 73 3.21 -2.52 18.13
CA GLY A 73 2.08 -1.59 18.30
C GLY A 73 2.51 -0.13 18.46
N TYR A 74 3.81 0.16 18.46
CA TYR A 74 4.34 1.51 18.51
C TYR A 74 4.77 1.95 17.11
N PHE A 75 4.12 2.99 16.59
CA PHE A 75 4.61 3.69 15.40
C PHE A 75 5.85 4.50 15.79
N THR A 76 7.03 3.94 15.55
CA THR A 76 8.26 4.73 15.55
C THR A 76 8.35 5.40 14.19
N SER A 77 8.26 6.73 14.16
CA SER A 77 8.62 7.48 12.96
C SER A 77 10.10 7.22 12.74
N LEU A 78 10.39 6.27 11.86
CA LEU A 78 11.76 5.87 11.58
C LEU A 78 12.48 7.06 10.97
N SER A 79 13.28 7.75 11.79
CA SER A 79 14.48 8.44 11.35
C SER A 79 15.51 7.38 10.90
N VAL A 80 15.15 6.58 9.89
CA VAL A 80 16.12 5.72 9.21
C VAL A 80 16.91 6.64 8.31
N ASN A 81 18.04 7.06 8.86
CA ASN A 81 19.14 7.65 8.14
C ASN A 81 19.54 6.66 7.05
N MET A 82 19.13 6.88 5.79
CA MET A 82 19.57 6.11 4.61
C MET A 82 21.07 6.32 4.35
N ARG A 83 21.95 5.84 5.24
CA ARG A 83 23.41 5.86 5.04
C ARG A 83 24.04 4.48 5.07
N GLY A 84 23.27 3.41 4.90
CA GLY A 84 23.72 2.05 5.18
C GLY A 84 23.56 0.99 4.09
N ALA A 85 23.27 1.35 2.83
CA ALA A 85 23.11 0.36 1.76
C ALA A 85 23.82 0.80 0.48
N CYS A 86 25.15 0.61 0.41
CA CYS A 86 25.88 0.45 -0.84
C CYS A 86 27.06 -0.52 -0.63
N GLU A 87 26.87 -1.71 -1.20
CA GLU A 87 27.81 -2.70 -1.75
C GLU A 87 29.05 -3.16 -0.98
N GLY A 88 29.17 -4.48 -0.89
CA GLY A 88 30.46 -5.15 -0.75
C GLY A 88 31.09 -5.39 -2.11
N GLU A 89 32.40 -5.14 -2.23
CA GLU A 89 33.30 -5.85 -3.14
C GLU A 89 34.61 -6.17 -2.39
N LYS A 90 35.07 -7.42 -2.54
CA LYS A 90 36.39 -7.89 -2.07
C LYS A 90 37.49 -7.42 -3.03
N LEU A 91 38.60 -6.93 -2.50
CA LEU A 91 39.96 -7.05 -3.10
C LEU A 91 40.96 -7.18 -1.94
N ALA A 92 41.47 -8.38 -1.68
CA ALA A 92 42.74 -8.92 -2.21
C ALA A 92 43.97 -8.29 -1.52
N LYS A 93 44.72 -9.14 -0.81
CA LYS A 93 46.13 -8.93 -0.53
C LYS A 93 46.94 -9.50 -1.68
#